data_AF-A0A1G7LSU9-F1
#
_entry.id   AF-A0A1G7LSU9-F1
#
_cell.length_a   1.000
_cell.length_b   1.000
_cell.length_c   1.000
_cell.angle_alpha   90.00
_cell.angle_beta   90.00
_cell.angle_gamma   90.00
#
_symmetry.space_group_name_H-M   'P 1'
#
loop_
_entity.id
_entity.type
_entity.pdbx_description
1 polymer ?
#
loop_
_entity_poly.entity_id
_entity_poly.type
_entity_poly.pdbx_seq_one_letter_code
_entity_poly.pdbx_strand_id
1 'polypeptide(L)'
;MGYSHYWHNRKAEEVKDLIPPWQVEQALNISPWERRKWQKDGRLKVEKFIEIYHAGQLINVPYFSPEVLNITQETIENWRKVDLEAKRQKMKAARTRAVEKAKKTITERKEILEKLEEQSQKLGVYSGTALKAAFWARLASRWAKRQQLKNAVKRTIQPEEMYEIKNSIIKKIWKLKEIIKEEGTEIELKFFVPEEPHRYNVVFCDEHYEQFADERKYLYDGDLKAIEFFFLHEEEIRKCKKCIVNITKHYYSLFSLKIKFKNGTNYHFHIPYPIGKEYFPSRSDLEQIDEIENEYGMFRFGTPVTEDEERLFPIKLVQKESKKIIDELQHLIQQAKQKVATTKNE
;
A
#
# COMPACT_ATOMS: atom_id res chain seq x y z
N MET A 1 -49.79 18.57 -21.44
CA MET A 1 -49.98 18.39 -19.99
C MET A 1 -51.19 17.48 -19.80
N GLY A 2 -50.99 16.23 -19.34
CA GLY A 2 -52.09 15.25 -19.29
C GLY A 2 -51.71 13.87 -18.75
N TYR A 3 -50.42 13.57 -18.56
CA TYR A 3 -49.96 12.26 -18.08
C TYR A 3 -49.80 12.15 -16.55
N SER A 4 -49.88 13.25 -15.78
CA SER A 4 -49.64 13.18 -14.32
C SER A 4 -50.86 12.70 -13.53
N HIS A 5 -52.09 13.06 -13.92
CA HIS A 5 -53.29 12.70 -13.16
C HIS A 5 -53.74 11.24 -13.36
N TYR A 6 -53.49 10.63 -14.52
CA TYR A 6 -53.90 9.25 -14.80
C TYR A 6 -53.05 8.19 -14.10
N TRP A 7 -51.76 8.46 -13.88
CA TRP A 7 -50.83 7.55 -13.20
C TRP A 7 -51.02 7.50 -11.67
N HIS A 8 -51.50 8.59 -11.05
CA HIS A 8 -51.79 8.62 -9.62
C HIS A 8 -53.10 7.90 -9.25
N ASN A 9 -54.15 8.00 -10.08
CA ASN A 9 -55.45 7.41 -9.74
C ASN A 9 -55.47 5.87 -9.90
N ARG A 10 -54.84 5.32 -10.94
CA ARG A 10 -54.83 3.85 -11.16
C ARG A 10 -54.02 3.09 -10.12
N LYS A 11 -52.87 3.62 -9.73
CA LYS A 11 -52.03 3.04 -8.66
C LYS A 11 -52.65 3.19 -7.28
N ALA A 12 -53.46 4.23 -7.04
CA ALA A 12 -54.17 4.42 -5.77
C ALA A 12 -55.28 3.38 -5.54
N GLU A 13 -55.98 2.99 -6.60
CA GLU A 13 -57.05 1.99 -6.51
C GLU A 13 -56.51 0.57 -6.28
N GLU A 14 -55.32 0.27 -6.84
CA GLU A 14 -54.63 -1.02 -6.66
C GLU A 14 -54.12 -1.29 -5.24
N VAL A 15 -54.01 -0.25 -4.40
CA VAL A 15 -53.47 -0.36 -3.03
C VAL A 15 -54.37 0.29 -1.99
N LYS A 16 -55.62 0.54 -2.35
CA LYS A 16 -56.64 1.16 -1.48
C LYS A 16 -56.78 0.42 -0.15
N ASP A 17 -56.63 -0.90 -0.17
CA ASP A 17 -56.75 -1.78 0.99
C ASP A 17 -55.39 -2.23 1.57
N LEU A 18 -54.27 -1.66 1.10
CA LEU A 18 -52.93 -1.99 1.58
C LEU A 18 -52.35 -0.87 2.44
N ILE A 19 -51.52 -1.28 3.40
CA ILE A 19 -50.89 -0.36 4.36
C ILE A 19 -49.50 0.04 3.85
N PRO A 20 -49.22 1.35 3.66
CA PRO A 20 -47.91 1.85 3.30
C PRO A 20 -46.89 1.75 4.47
N PRO A 21 -45.59 1.81 4.18
CA PRO A 21 -44.55 1.49 5.16
C PRO A 21 -44.50 2.47 6.34
N TRP A 22 -44.78 3.76 6.14
CA TRP A 22 -44.79 4.74 7.22
C TRP A 22 -45.95 4.53 8.20
N GLN A 23 -47.10 4.03 7.72
CA GLN A 23 -48.22 3.68 8.59
C GLN A 23 -47.91 2.43 9.41
N VAL A 24 -47.24 1.43 8.82
CA VAL A 24 -46.75 0.27 9.58
C VAL A 24 -45.74 0.69 10.65
N GLU A 25 -44.80 1.57 10.32
CA GLU A 25 -43.80 2.11 11.24
C GLU A 25 -44.45 2.83 12.44
N GLN A 26 -45.47 3.65 12.18
CA GLN A 26 -46.22 4.36 13.21
C GLN A 26 -47.09 3.41 14.05
N ALA A 27 -47.88 2.56 13.41
CA ALA A 27 -48.83 1.67 14.09
C ALA A 27 -48.14 0.65 15.00
N LEU A 28 -46.99 0.12 14.58
CA LEU A 28 -46.21 -0.84 15.36
C LEU A 28 -45.13 -0.19 16.23
N ASN A 29 -44.97 1.14 16.18
CA ASN A 29 -43.91 1.89 16.86
C ASN A 29 -42.50 1.30 16.61
N ILE A 30 -42.15 1.15 15.33
CA ILE A 30 -40.90 0.54 14.87
C ILE A 30 -40.16 1.49 13.94
N SER A 31 -38.82 1.40 13.96
CA SER A 31 -38.00 2.21 13.06
C SER A 31 -38.06 1.71 11.61
N PRO A 32 -37.78 2.58 10.61
CA PRO A 32 -37.65 2.15 9.22
C PRO A 32 -36.60 1.05 9.03
N TRP A 33 -35.57 1.01 9.88
CA TRP A 33 -34.54 -0.03 9.85
C TRP A 33 -35.08 -1.38 10.32
N GLU A 34 -35.83 -1.41 11.44
CA GLU A 34 -36.48 -2.62 11.94
C GLU A 34 -37.47 -3.17 10.93
N ARG A 35 -38.31 -2.30 10.34
CA ARG A 35 -39.24 -2.70 9.28
C ARG A 35 -38.51 -3.38 8.12
N ARG A 36 -37.46 -2.77 7.57
CA ARG A 36 -36.68 -3.34 6.45
C ARG A 36 -36.03 -4.67 6.82
N LYS A 37 -35.52 -4.77 8.05
CA LYS A 37 -34.91 -6.00 8.55
C LYS A 37 -35.95 -7.12 8.67
N TRP A 38 -37.07 -6.87 9.34
CA TRP A 38 -38.11 -7.87 9.56
C TRP A 38 -38.87 -8.22 8.29
N GLN A 39 -38.95 -7.30 7.33
CA GLN A 39 -39.36 -7.60 5.96
C GLN A 39 -38.41 -8.62 5.31
N LYS A 40 -37.09 -8.42 5.41
CA LYS A 40 -36.09 -9.35 4.86
C LYS A 40 -36.12 -10.71 5.57
N ASP A 41 -36.37 -10.71 6.88
CA ASP A 41 -36.45 -11.91 7.70
C ASP A 41 -37.81 -12.62 7.56
N GLY A 42 -38.72 -12.13 6.71
CA GLY A 42 -40.05 -12.72 6.45
C GLY A 42 -41.07 -12.54 7.59
N ARG A 43 -40.72 -11.79 8.64
CA ARG A 43 -41.60 -11.49 9.78
C ARG A 43 -42.67 -10.44 9.44
N LEU A 44 -42.34 -9.53 8.54
CA LEU A 44 -43.30 -8.60 7.93
C LEU A 44 -43.52 -9.00 6.46
N LYS A 45 -44.68 -9.58 6.18
CA LYS A 45 -45.04 -10.01 4.83
C LYS A 45 -45.41 -8.81 3.97
N VAL A 46 -44.65 -8.60 2.89
CA VAL A 46 -44.98 -7.60 1.87
C VAL A 46 -45.96 -8.23 0.90
N GLU A 47 -47.08 -7.55 0.68
CA GLU A 47 -48.10 -8.01 -0.25
C GLU A 47 -47.80 -7.54 -1.67
N LYS A 48 -47.31 -6.30 -1.81
CA LYS A 48 -47.00 -5.71 -3.12
C LYS A 48 -45.87 -4.68 -3.03
N PHE A 49 -45.09 -4.57 -4.09
CA PHE A 49 -44.18 -3.44 -4.29
C PHE A 49 -44.77 -2.50 -5.34
N ILE A 50 -44.76 -1.20 -5.07
CA ILE A 50 -45.17 -0.17 -6.02
C ILE A 50 -43.95 0.68 -6.40
N GLU A 51 -43.76 0.88 -7.69
CA GLU A 51 -42.82 1.86 -8.22
C GLU A 51 -43.38 3.27 -8.08
N ILE A 52 -42.67 4.13 -7.33
CA ILE A 52 -42.94 5.55 -7.23
C ILE A 52 -41.72 6.34 -7.70
N TYR A 53 -41.96 7.49 -8.31
CA TYR A 53 -40.88 8.40 -8.69
C TYR A 53 -40.56 9.33 -7.52
N HIS A 54 -39.32 9.31 -7.03
CA HIS A 54 -38.87 10.15 -5.93
C HIS A 54 -37.44 10.64 -6.18
N ALA A 55 -37.22 11.96 -6.04
CA ALA A 55 -35.91 12.61 -6.20
C ALA A 55 -35.18 12.25 -7.51
N GLY A 56 -35.91 12.16 -8.62
CA GLY A 56 -35.33 11.85 -9.94
C GLY A 56 -35.12 10.36 -10.22
N GLN A 57 -35.49 9.47 -9.30
CA GLN A 57 -35.31 8.02 -9.42
C GLN A 57 -36.63 7.26 -9.22
N LEU A 58 -36.81 6.15 -9.94
CA LEU A 58 -37.86 5.17 -9.65
C LEU A 58 -37.43 4.33 -8.46
N ILE A 59 -38.24 4.32 -7.40
CA ILE A 59 -38.02 3.53 -6.19
C ILE A 59 -39.18 2.56 -5.96
N ASN A 60 -38.85 1.35 -5.50
CA ASN A 60 -39.83 0.32 -5.15
C ASN A 60 -40.21 0.42 -3.67
N VAL A 61 -41.47 0.71 -3.40
CA VAL A 61 -42.01 0.90 -2.05
C VAL A 61 -42.86 -0.31 -1.65
N PRO A 62 -42.58 -0.96 -0.51
CA PRO A 62 -43.35 -2.11 -0.05
C PRO A 62 -44.67 -1.69 0.58
N TYR A 63 -45.75 -2.38 0.24
CA TYR A 63 -47.08 -2.27 0.83
C TYR A 63 -47.46 -3.58 1.51
N PHE A 64 -48.14 -3.49 2.63
CA PHE A 64 -48.43 -4.59 3.56
C PHE A 64 -49.94 -4.86 3.61
N SER A 65 -50.35 -6.08 3.94
CA SER A 65 -51.77 -6.36 4.20
C SER A 65 -52.22 -5.68 5.50
N PRO A 66 -53.52 -5.38 5.68
CA PRO A 66 -54.06 -4.85 6.93
C PRO A 66 -53.78 -5.74 8.15
N GLU A 67 -53.57 -7.04 7.95
CA GLU A 67 -53.23 -8.00 9.01
C GLU A 67 -51.93 -7.63 9.74
N VAL A 68 -51.05 -6.85 9.10
CA VAL A 68 -49.83 -6.33 9.73
C VAL A 68 -50.13 -5.50 10.99
N LEU A 69 -51.32 -4.89 11.06
CA LEU A 69 -51.78 -4.10 12.20
C LEU A 69 -52.23 -4.96 13.38
N ASN A 70 -52.45 -6.27 13.17
CA ASN A 70 -52.77 -7.23 14.24
C ASN A 70 -51.52 -7.67 15.03
N ILE A 71 -50.32 -7.26 14.60
CA ILE A 71 -49.08 -7.58 15.30
C ILE A 71 -49.06 -6.83 16.64
N THR A 72 -49.03 -7.59 17.73
CA THR A 72 -49.04 -7.04 19.08
C THR A 72 -47.69 -6.46 19.47
N GLN A 73 -47.71 -5.51 20.42
CA GLN A 73 -46.46 -4.95 20.93
C GLN A 73 -45.58 -5.99 21.64
N GLU A 74 -46.18 -7.00 22.26
CA GLU A 74 -45.48 -8.16 22.80
C GLU A 74 -44.70 -8.92 21.70
N THR A 75 -45.31 -9.10 20.52
CA THR A 75 -44.64 -9.74 19.37
C THR A 75 -43.42 -8.93 18.91
N ILE A 76 -43.58 -7.60 18.82
CA ILE A 76 -42.48 -6.68 18.48
C ILE A 76 -41.34 -6.74 19.50
N GLU A 77 -41.66 -6.74 20.79
CA GLU A 77 -40.66 -6.87 21.86
C GLU A 77 -39.94 -8.21 21.81
N ASN A 78 -40.65 -9.29 21.53
CA ASN A 78 -40.06 -10.62 21.35
C ASN A 78 -39.11 -10.65 20.14
N TRP A 79 -39.49 -10.05 19.00
CA TRP A 79 -38.60 -9.92 17.85
C TRP A 79 -37.32 -9.11 18.18
N ARG A 80 -37.45 -8.02 18.93
CA ARG A 80 -36.30 -7.22 19.41
C ARG A 80 -35.38 -8.04 20.32
N LYS A 81 -35.94 -8.84 21.24
CA LYS A 81 -35.16 -9.74 22.11
C LYS A 81 -34.39 -10.78 21.30
N VAL A 82 -35.06 -11.49 20.39
CA VAL A 82 -34.44 -12.47 19.48
C VAL A 82 -33.32 -11.82 18.65
N ASP A 83 -33.55 -10.63 18.14
CA ASP A 83 -32.57 -9.89 17.34
C ASP A 83 -31.35 -9.45 18.15
N LEU A 84 -31.57 -9.03 19.40
CA LEU A 84 -30.51 -8.66 20.32
C LEU A 84 -29.65 -9.86 20.68
N GLU A 85 -30.27 -11.01 20.95
CA GLU A 85 -29.56 -12.27 21.19
C GLU A 85 -28.78 -12.73 19.97
N ALA A 86 -29.38 -12.71 18.78
CA ALA A 86 -28.69 -13.03 17.52
C ALA A 86 -27.51 -12.07 17.27
N LYS A 87 -27.67 -10.77 17.57
CA LYS A 87 -26.57 -9.79 17.50
C LYS A 87 -25.46 -10.12 18.51
N ARG A 88 -25.81 -10.45 19.76
CA ARG A 88 -24.84 -10.87 20.79
C ARG A 88 -24.09 -12.12 20.37
N GLN A 89 -24.78 -13.13 19.83
CA GLN A 89 -24.16 -14.35 19.31
C GLN A 89 -23.23 -14.06 18.13
N LYS A 90 -23.66 -13.24 17.15
CA LYS A 90 -22.81 -12.82 16.03
C LYS A 90 -21.57 -12.07 16.50
N MET A 91 -21.69 -11.16 17.47
CA MET A 91 -20.56 -10.45 18.05
C MET A 91 -19.62 -11.40 18.81
N LYS A 92 -20.16 -12.36 19.57
CA LYS A 92 -19.36 -13.39 20.25
C LYS A 92 -18.58 -14.24 19.25
N ALA A 93 -19.24 -14.72 18.20
CA ALA A 93 -18.60 -15.49 17.13
C ALA A 93 -17.53 -14.67 16.39
N ALA A 94 -17.81 -13.40 16.06
CA ALA A 94 -16.85 -12.50 15.44
C ALA A 94 -15.62 -12.28 16.33
N ARG A 95 -15.83 -12.08 17.64
CA ARG A 95 -14.74 -11.96 18.63
C ARG A 95 -13.92 -13.24 18.70
N THR A 96 -14.55 -14.42 18.78
CA THR A 96 -13.84 -15.70 18.80
C THR A 96 -13.00 -15.88 17.56
N ARG A 97 -13.56 -15.66 16.37
CA ARG A 97 -12.83 -15.73 15.09
C ARG A 97 -11.66 -14.74 15.03
N ALA A 98 -11.85 -13.52 15.56
CA ALA A 98 -10.78 -12.53 15.62
C ALA A 98 -9.63 -12.97 16.54
N VAL A 99 -9.95 -13.55 17.71
CA VAL A 99 -8.96 -14.10 18.64
C VAL A 99 -8.20 -15.29 18.02
N GLU A 100 -8.91 -16.21 17.38
CA GLU A 100 -8.31 -17.36 16.67
C GLU A 100 -7.38 -16.90 15.55
N LYS A 101 -7.83 -15.96 14.72
CA LYS A 101 -7.02 -15.36 13.65
C LYS A 101 -5.78 -14.65 14.20
N ALA A 102 -5.90 -13.95 15.33
CA ALA A 102 -4.78 -13.31 15.99
C ALA A 102 -3.77 -14.33 16.52
N LYS A 103 -4.23 -15.40 17.20
CA LYS A 103 -3.37 -16.51 17.65
C LYS A 103 -2.63 -17.15 16.48
N LYS A 104 -3.34 -17.49 15.40
CA LYS A 104 -2.73 -18.06 14.19
C LYS A 104 -1.65 -17.14 13.61
N THR A 105 -1.93 -15.83 13.53
CA THR A 105 -0.97 -14.82 13.05
C THR A 105 0.27 -14.72 13.95
N ILE A 106 0.10 -14.87 15.26
CA ILE A 106 1.23 -14.86 16.21
C ILE A 106 2.09 -16.11 16.00
N THR A 107 1.45 -17.30 15.89
CA THR A 107 2.15 -18.57 15.68
C THR A 107 2.90 -18.57 14.34
N GLU A 108 2.25 -18.26 13.23
CA GLU A 108 2.87 -18.21 11.89
C GLU A 108 4.09 -17.27 11.87
N ARG A 109 3.97 -16.09 12.49
CA ARG A 109 5.08 -15.13 12.56
C ARG A 109 6.22 -15.67 13.41
N LYS A 110 5.91 -16.28 14.56
CA LYS A 110 6.89 -16.86 15.47
C LYS A 110 7.70 -17.94 14.74
N GLU A 111 7.04 -18.84 14.02
CA GLU A 111 7.70 -19.89 13.23
C GLU A 111 8.66 -19.31 12.18
N ILE A 112 8.24 -18.26 11.46
CA ILE A 112 9.11 -17.58 10.48
C ILE A 112 10.35 -16.98 11.15
N LEU A 113 10.17 -16.32 12.30
CA LEU A 113 11.27 -15.67 13.02
C LEU A 113 12.22 -16.69 13.67
N GLU A 114 11.69 -17.79 14.21
CA GLU A 114 12.50 -18.89 14.75
C GLU A 114 13.32 -19.56 13.65
N LYS A 115 12.73 -19.81 12.48
CA LYS A 115 13.45 -20.35 11.33
C LYS A 115 14.55 -19.38 10.84
N LEU A 116 14.25 -18.08 10.81
CA LEU A 116 15.24 -17.05 10.44
C LEU A 116 16.41 -17.03 11.44
N GLU A 117 16.13 -17.15 12.73
CA GLU A 117 17.14 -17.18 13.79
C GLU A 117 17.98 -18.45 13.72
N GLU A 118 17.36 -19.62 13.53
CA GLU A 118 18.07 -20.90 13.33
C GLU A 118 19.01 -20.84 12.10
N GLN A 119 18.52 -20.27 11.00
CA GLN A 119 19.32 -20.05 9.79
C GLN A 119 20.47 -19.08 10.03
N SER A 120 20.23 -18.03 10.80
CA SER A 120 21.25 -17.03 11.17
C SER A 120 22.37 -17.67 11.99
N GLN A 121 22.05 -18.48 13.00
CA GLN A 121 23.03 -19.11 13.88
C GLN A 121 23.98 -20.06 13.13
N LYS A 122 23.53 -20.66 12.04
CA LYS A 122 24.33 -21.56 11.19
C LYS A 122 25.34 -20.85 10.29
N LEU A 123 25.27 -19.52 10.14
CA LEU A 123 26.07 -18.75 9.17
C LEU A 123 27.27 -18.03 9.80
N GLY A 124 27.41 -18.03 11.12
CA GLY A 124 28.36 -17.16 11.82
C GLY A 124 27.73 -15.84 12.27
N VAL A 125 28.49 -15.05 13.03
CA VAL A 125 27.94 -13.85 13.71
C VAL A 125 27.64 -12.75 12.69
N TYR A 126 28.54 -12.49 11.75
CA TYR A 126 28.39 -11.37 10.82
C TYR A 126 27.38 -11.69 9.71
N SER A 127 27.48 -12.85 9.10
CA SER A 127 26.59 -13.36 8.06
C SER A 127 25.20 -13.66 8.61
N GLY A 128 25.09 -14.22 9.82
CA GLY A 128 23.80 -14.40 10.48
C GLY A 128 23.09 -13.07 10.75
N THR A 129 23.82 -12.07 11.26
CA THR A 129 23.27 -10.72 11.47
C THR A 129 22.92 -10.06 10.13
N ALA A 130 23.75 -10.22 9.10
CA ALA A 130 23.45 -9.73 7.76
C ALA A 130 22.21 -10.40 7.13
N LEU A 131 21.98 -11.69 7.39
CA LEU A 131 20.78 -12.41 6.95
C LEU A 131 19.53 -11.80 7.56
N LYS A 132 19.52 -11.61 8.88
CA LYS A 132 18.41 -10.95 9.60
C LYS A 132 18.20 -9.52 9.10
N ALA A 133 19.28 -8.79 8.91
CA ALA A 133 19.24 -7.42 8.42
C ALA A 133 18.67 -7.33 7.00
N ALA A 134 19.08 -8.21 6.10
CA ALA A 134 18.56 -8.28 4.74
C ALA A 134 17.06 -8.62 4.72
N PHE A 135 16.61 -9.53 5.59
CA PHE A 135 15.19 -9.84 5.77
C PHE A 135 14.37 -8.58 6.12
N TRP A 136 14.81 -7.83 7.13
CA TRP A 136 14.12 -6.61 7.56
C TRP A 136 14.21 -5.47 6.54
N ALA A 137 15.35 -5.29 5.88
CA ALA A 137 15.51 -4.31 4.80
C ALA A 137 14.58 -4.60 3.62
N ARG A 138 14.38 -5.89 3.28
CA ARG A 138 13.41 -6.31 2.25
C ARG A 138 12.01 -5.88 2.64
N LEU A 139 11.57 -6.21 3.86
CA LEU A 139 10.24 -5.81 4.35
C LEU A 139 10.07 -4.29 4.40
N ALA A 140 11.10 -3.55 4.83
CA ALA A 140 11.06 -2.08 4.84
C ALA A 140 10.85 -1.50 3.44
N SER A 141 11.61 -1.97 2.45
CA SER A 141 11.48 -1.58 1.04
C SER A 141 10.08 -1.88 0.48
N ARG A 142 9.52 -3.06 0.78
CA ARG A 142 8.17 -3.47 0.34
C ARG A 142 7.08 -2.61 0.99
N TRP A 143 7.26 -2.22 2.25
CA TRP A 143 6.33 -1.33 2.95
C TRP A 143 6.35 0.09 2.38
N ALA A 144 7.53 0.62 2.04
CA ALA A 144 7.65 1.94 1.39
C ALA A 144 6.80 2.00 0.11
N LYS A 145 6.91 0.96 -0.74
CA LYS A 145 6.10 0.81 -1.96
C LYS A 145 4.61 0.72 -1.67
N ARG A 146 4.20 -0.06 -0.66
CA ARG A 146 2.78 -0.17 -0.27
C ARG A 146 2.21 1.20 0.12
N GLN A 147 2.97 2.03 0.83
CA GLN A 147 2.54 3.38 1.22
C GLN A 147 2.51 4.36 0.03
N GLN A 148 3.42 4.22 -0.94
CA GLN A 148 3.37 5.01 -2.18
C GLN A 148 2.09 4.73 -2.97
N LEU A 149 1.65 3.47 -3.02
CA LEU A 149 0.42 3.05 -3.71
C LEU A 149 -0.86 3.42 -2.95
N LYS A 150 -0.81 3.61 -1.62
CA LYS A 150 -1.96 4.10 -0.85
C LYS A 150 -2.14 5.61 -1.09
N ASN A 151 -3.40 6.05 -1.24
CA ASN A 151 -3.75 7.47 -1.38
C ASN A 151 -3.06 8.31 -0.28
N ALA A 152 -2.49 9.46 -0.65
CA ALA A 152 -1.69 10.31 0.24
C ALA A 152 -2.40 10.62 1.58
N VAL A 153 -3.71 10.85 1.54
CA VAL A 153 -4.56 11.15 2.73
C VAL A 153 -4.66 9.98 3.73
N LYS A 154 -4.45 8.74 3.28
CA LYS A 154 -4.56 7.53 4.11
C LYS A 154 -3.20 6.96 4.56
N ARG A 155 -2.10 7.68 4.30
CA ARG A 155 -0.76 7.24 4.69
C ARG A 155 -0.60 7.36 6.19
N THR A 156 -0.28 6.25 6.84
CA THR A 156 0.04 6.23 8.26
C THR A 156 1.50 6.62 8.53
N ILE A 157 2.38 6.39 7.56
CA ILE A 157 3.83 6.64 7.61
C ILE A 157 4.29 7.12 6.22
N GLN A 158 5.24 8.04 6.19
CA GLN A 158 5.84 8.53 4.94
C GLN A 158 6.75 7.43 4.33
N PRO A 159 6.62 7.12 3.02
CA PRO A 159 7.46 6.13 2.34
C PRO A 159 8.97 6.33 2.55
N GLU A 160 9.39 7.58 2.70
CA GLU A 160 10.77 8.03 2.87
C GLU A 160 11.41 7.39 4.11
N GLU A 161 10.70 7.36 5.25
CA GLU A 161 11.21 6.77 6.50
C GLU A 161 11.59 5.28 6.31
N MET A 162 10.80 4.53 5.55
CA MET A 162 11.06 3.10 5.33
C MET A 162 12.22 2.89 4.35
N TYR A 163 12.40 3.78 3.38
CA TYR A 163 13.59 3.78 2.52
C TYR A 163 14.85 4.16 3.29
N GLU A 164 14.79 5.11 4.21
CA GLU A 164 15.92 5.46 5.08
C GLU A 164 16.36 4.27 5.94
N ILE A 165 15.40 3.56 6.55
CA ILE A 165 15.67 2.34 7.31
C ILE A 165 16.38 1.30 6.43
N LYS A 166 15.82 0.99 5.26
CA LYS A 166 16.43 0.05 4.30
C LYS A 166 17.85 0.49 3.95
N ASN A 167 18.06 1.74 3.56
CA ASN A 167 19.36 2.24 3.12
C ASN A 167 20.39 2.27 4.26
N SER A 168 19.96 2.55 5.50
CA SER A 168 20.81 2.47 6.70
C SER A 168 21.32 1.05 6.96
N ILE A 169 20.44 0.05 6.82
CA ILE A 169 20.82 -1.37 6.91
C ILE A 169 21.83 -1.73 5.82
N ILE A 170 21.52 -1.42 4.56
CA ILE A 170 22.40 -1.75 3.42
C ILE A 170 23.78 -1.10 3.58
N LYS A 171 23.84 0.17 3.96
CA LYS A 171 25.10 0.88 4.23
C LYS A 171 25.95 0.18 5.30
N LYS A 172 25.32 -0.38 6.34
CA LYS A 172 26.02 -1.10 7.41
C LYS A 172 26.49 -2.49 6.98
N ILE A 173 25.65 -3.25 6.26
CA ILE A 173 26.06 -4.52 5.65
C ILE A 173 27.28 -4.29 4.75
N TRP A 174 27.24 -3.26 3.89
CA TRP A 174 28.34 -2.96 2.98
C TRP A 174 29.66 -2.62 3.71
N LYS A 175 29.60 -1.97 4.87
CA LYS A 175 30.78 -1.70 5.71
C LYS A 175 31.41 -2.98 6.28
N LEU A 176 30.64 -4.04 6.45
CA LEU A 176 31.09 -5.33 6.98
C LEU A 176 31.37 -6.37 5.87
N LYS A 177 31.28 -5.98 4.60
CA LYS A 177 31.23 -6.92 3.47
C LYS A 177 32.38 -7.93 3.41
N GLU A 178 33.61 -7.52 3.73
CA GLU A 178 34.77 -8.41 3.64
C GLU A 178 34.72 -9.49 4.74
N ILE A 179 34.36 -9.12 5.96
CA ILE A 179 34.18 -10.07 7.08
C ILE A 179 32.99 -11.00 6.82
N ILE A 180 31.91 -10.47 6.25
CA ILE A 180 30.74 -11.28 5.87
C ILE A 180 31.12 -12.31 4.78
N LYS A 181 31.98 -11.92 3.83
CA LYS A 181 32.50 -12.83 2.79
C LYS A 181 33.38 -13.94 3.36
N GLU A 182 34.20 -13.65 4.36
CA GLU A 182 35.03 -14.65 5.06
C GLU A 182 34.18 -15.75 5.71
N GLU A 183 32.97 -15.44 6.16
CA GLU A 183 32.01 -16.41 6.69
C GLU A 183 31.22 -17.17 5.59
N GLY A 184 31.61 -17.01 4.31
CA GLY A 184 31.06 -17.76 3.19
C GLY A 184 29.79 -17.17 2.57
N THR A 185 29.52 -15.88 2.80
CA THR A 185 28.42 -15.16 2.14
C THR A 185 28.93 -14.43 0.90
N GLU A 186 28.32 -14.67 -0.25
CA GLU A 186 28.61 -13.97 -1.49
C GLU A 186 27.92 -12.59 -1.48
N ILE A 187 28.69 -11.52 -1.69
CA ILE A 187 28.17 -10.15 -1.84
C ILE A 187 28.68 -9.57 -3.16
N GLU A 188 27.75 -9.26 -4.05
CA GLU A 188 27.99 -8.76 -5.39
C GLU A 188 27.31 -7.40 -5.56
N LEU A 189 28.07 -6.43 -6.08
CA LEU A 189 27.58 -5.07 -6.35
C LEU A 189 27.86 -4.73 -7.81
N LYS A 190 26.81 -4.41 -8.55
CA LYS A 190 26.86 -4.00 -9.95
C LYS A 190 26.18 -2.66 -10.16
N PHE A 191 26.33 -2.09 -11.35
CA PHE A 191 25.74 -0.80 -11.70
C PHE A 191 24.83 -0.90 -12.92
N PHE A 192 23.59 -0.43 -12.78
CA PHE A 192 22.60 -0.38 -13.85
C PHE A 192 22.40 1.06 -14.31
N VAL A 193 22.42 1.27 -15.62
CA VAL A 193 22.17 2.57 -16.27
C VAL A 193 21.01 2.38 -17.26
N PRO A 194 19.83 2.98 -17.00
CA PRO A 194 18.74 2.92 -17.97
C PRO A 194 19.03 3.83 -19.18
N GLU A 195 18.25 3.67 -20.25
CA GLU A 195 18.33 4.50 -21.46
C GLU A 195 18.19 6.01 -21.17
N GLU A 196 17.31 6.37 -20.23
CA GLU A 196 17.12 7.73 -19.72
C GLU A 196 17.65 7.86 -18.28
N PRO A 197 18.98 7.98 -18.07
CA PRO A 197 19.56 7.94 -16.73
C PRO A 197 19.36 9.23 -15.94
N HIS A 198 18.94 10.32 -16.58
CA HIS A 198 18.94 11.66 -16.01
C HIS A 198 17.52 12.14 -15.69
N ARG A 199 17.38 12.89 -14.61
CA ARG A 199 16.13 13.60 -14.31
C ARG A 199 16.28 15.06 -14.71
N TYR A 200 15.38 15.50 -15.56
CA TYR A 200 15.26 16.89 -15.98
C TYR A 200 14.14 17.55 -15.18
N ASN A 201 14.43 18.72 -14.61
CA ASN A 201 13.43 19.59 -14.03
C ASN A 201 13.49 20.91 -14.81
N VAL A 202 12.46 21.13 -15.62
CA VAL A 202 12.37 22.26 -16.54
C VAL A 202 11.24 23.17 -16.07
N VAL A 203 11.56 24.43 -15.83
CA VAL A 203 10.60 25.49 -15.55
C VAL A 203 10.80 26.57 -16.60
N PHE A 204 9.79 26.77 -17.44
CA PHE A 204 9.80 27.80 -18.47
C PHE A 204 9.55 29.19 -17.88
N CYS A 205 10.10 30.22 -18.51
CA CYS A 205 9.61 31.58 -18.31
C CYS A 205 8.24 31.75 -19.01
N ASP A 206 7.57 32.88 -18.77
CA ASP A 206 6.24 33.13 -19.35
C ASP A 206 6.23 32.99 -20.88
N GLU A 207 7.23 33.54 -21.57
CA GLU A 207 7.37 33.47 -23.04
C GLU A 207 7.50 32.03 -23.55
N HIS A 208 8.45 31.25 -23.01
CA HIS A 208 8.63 29.84 -23.40
C HIS A 208 7.46 28.95 -22.95
N TYR A 209 6.75 29.32 -21.88
CA TYR A 209 5.55 28.62 -21.44
C TYR A 209 4.38 28.86 -22.40
N GLU A 210 4.20 30.08 -22.91
CA GLU A 210 3.20 30.41 -23.93
C GLU A 210 3.49 29.64 -25.22
N GLN A 211 4.74 29.62 -25.69
CA GLN A 211 5.15 28.80 -26.84
C GLN A 211 4.85 27.31 -26.62
N PHE A 212 5.19 26.78 -25.44
CA PHE A 212 4.86 25.41 -25.07
C PHE A 212 3.34 25.15 -25.09
N ALA A 213 2.55 26.05 -24.53
CA ALA A 213 1.09 25.93 -24.48
C ALA A 213 0.47 25.97 -25.88
N ASP A 214 0.99 26.84 -26.75
CA ASP A 214 0.56 26.97 -28.13
C ASP A 214 0.89 25.70 -28.94
N GLU A 215 2.14 25.22 -28.92
CA GLU A 215 2.53 23.99 -29.61
C GLU A 215 1.77 22.77 -29.11
N ARG A 216 1.60 22.66 -27.79
CA ARG A 216 0.82 21.60 -27.19
C ARG A 216 -0.63 21.58 -27.69
N LYS A 217 -1.23 22.74 -27.99
CA LYS A 217 -2.60 22.84 -28.54
C LYS A 217 -2.72 22.30 -29.97
N TYR A 218 -1.65 22.34 -30.76
CA TYR A 218 -1.65 21.89 -32.16
C TYR A 218 -1.41 20.38 -32.33
N LEU A 219 -0.90 19.71 -31.30
CA LEU A 219 -0.78 18.26 -31.29
C LEU A 219 -2.14 17.64 -30.95
N TYR A 220 -2.62 16.75 -31.81
CA TYR A 220 -3.80 15.93 -31.55
C TYR A 220 -3.63 15.28 -30.17
N ASP A 221 -4.52 15.64 -29.24
CA ASP A 221 -4.60 15.19 -27.84
C ASP A 221 -3.78 15.96 -26.79
N GLY A 222 -3.00 16.98 -27.14
CA GLY A 222 -2.31 17.81 -26.14
C GLY A 222 -1.27 17.04 -25.32
N ASP A 223 -0.65 16.02 -25.92
CA ASP A 223 0.24 15.08 -25.24
C ASP A 223 1.69 15.56 -25.11
N LEU A 224 2.04 16.73 -25.66
CA LEU A 224 3.39 17.28 -25.53
C LEU A 224 3.75 17.51 -24.06
N LYS A 225 4.74 16.76 -23.57
CA LYS A 225 5.29 16.95 -22.23
C LYS A 225 6.29 18.10 -22.25
N ALA A 226 6.41 18.80 -21.13
CA ALA A 226 7.39 19.88 -20.97
C ALA A 226 8.83 19.42 -21.30
N ILE A 227 9.18 18.17 -20.98
CA ILE A 227 10.51 17.64 -21.30
C ILE A 227 10.71 17.41 -22.81
N GLU A 228 9.68 17.00 -23.54
CA GLU A 228 9.72 16.80 -24.99
C GLU A 228 9.87 18.16 -25.68
N PHE A 229 9.06 19.16 -25.27
CA PHE A 229 9.22 20.54 -25.73
C PHE A 229 10.61 21.10 -25.44
N PHE A 230 11.15 20.84 -24.24
CA PHE A 230 12.50 21.25 -23.91
C PHE A 230 13.55 20.68 -24.89
N PHE A 231 13.44 19.41 -25.29
CA PHE A 231 14.40 18.82 -26.25
C PHE A 231 14.22 19.36 -27.67
N LEU A 232 12.99 19.68 -28.08
CA LEU A 232 12.74 20.33 -29.38
C LEU A 232 13.35 21.73 -29.46
N HIS A 233 13.36 22.47 -28.34
CA HIS A 233 13.82 23.86 -28.25
C HIS A 233 15.04 24.04 -27.35
N GLU A 234 15.87 23.00 -27.24
CA GLU A 234 16.93 22.92 -26.21
C GLU A 234 17.91 24.09 -26.30
N GLU A 235 18.37 24.43 -27.51
CA GLU A 235 19.32 25.51 -27.71
C GLU A 235 18.79 26.87 -27.25
N GLU A 236 17.53 27.18 -27.57
CA GLU A 236 16.90 28.45 -27.24
C GLU A 236 16.67 28.55 -25.73
N ILE A 237 16.08 27.51 -25.14
CA ILE A 237 15.75 27.47 -23.71
C ILE A 237 17.02 27.51 -22.85
N ARG A 238 18.11 26.85 -23.27
CA ARG A 238 19.40 26.92 -22.55
C ARG A 238 20.06 28.29 -22.62
N LYS A 239 19.83 29.07 -23.68
CA LYS A 239 20.31 30.45 -23.82
C LYS A 239 19.45 31.44 -23.02
N CYS A 240 18.19 31.09 -22.73
CA CYS A 240 17.26 31.90 -21.95
C CYS A 240 17.67 31.97 -20.47
N LYS A 241 17.96 33.17 -19.97
CA LYS A 241 18.34 33.40 -18.55
C LYS A 241 17.17 33.30 -17.58
N LYS A 242 15.93 33.32 -18.07
CA LYS A 242 14.70 33.26 -17.25
C LYS A 242 14.19 31.84 -17.06
N CYS A 243 14.53 30.92 -17.97
CA CYS A 243 14.18 29.50 -17.81
C CYS A 243 15.12 28.83 -16.81
N ILE A 244 14.59 27.86 -16.07
CA ILE A 244 15.36 27.04 -15.12
C ILE A 244 15.40 25.61 -15.64
N VAL A 245 16.58 25.15 -16.01
CA VAL A 245 16.83 23.76 -16.44
C VAL A 245 17.80 23.11 -15.48
N ASN A 246 17.27 22.28 -14.58
CA ASN A 246 18.06 21.53 -13.62
C ASN A 246 18.16 20.06 -14.04
N ILE A 247 19.39 19.57 -14.23
CA ILE A 247 19.65 18.18 -14.65
C ILE A 247 20.31 17.43 -13.50
N THR A 248 19.60 16.46 -12.94
CA THR A 248 20.20 15.51 -12.01
C THR A 248 20.74 14.33 -12.78
N LYS A 249 22.06 14.33 -13.02
CA LYS A 249 22.75 13.24 -13.71
C LYS A 249 22.61 11.93 -12.92
N HIS A 250 22.42 10.83 -13.64
CA HIS A 250 22.26 9.47 -13.12
C HIS A 250 21.19 9.34 -12.02
N TYR A 251 20.13 10.17 -12.06
CA TYR A 251 19.04 10.10 -11.10
C TYR A 251 18.34 8.73 -11.10
N TYR A 252 18.13 8.15 -12.29
CA TYR A 252 17.46 6.87 -12.47
C TYR A 252 18.41 5.67 -12.51
N SER A 253 19.72 5.90 -12.48
CA SER A 253 20.70 4.81 -12.38
C SER A 253 20.66 4.16 -10.99
N LEU A 254 20.96 2.86 -10.92
CA LEU A 254 20.83 2.06 -9.71
C LEU A 254 22.11 1.27 -9.42
N PHE A 255 22.46 1.18 -8.14
CA PHE A 255 23.31 0.10 -7.65
C PHE A 255 22.47 -1.16 -7.46
N SER A 256 22.96 -2.29 -7.97
CA SER A 256 22.35 -3.61 -7.86
C SER A 256 23.18 -4.43 -6.86
N LEU A 257 22.69 -4.57 -5.63
CA LEU A 257 23.36 -5.31 -4.55
C LEU A 257 22.68 -6.66 -4.35
N LYS A 258 23.43 -7.73 -4.60
CA LYS A 258 23.00 -9.11 -4.37
C LYS A 258 23.78 -9.71 -3.21
N ILE A 259 23.07 -10.34 -2.28
CA ILE A 259 23.64 -11.03 -1.12
C ILE A 259 23.13 -12.47 -1.15
N LYS A 260 24.04 -13.43 -1.27
CA LYS A 260 23.73 -14.86 -1.31
C LYS A 260 24.44 -15.57 -0.16
N PHE A 261 23.65 -16.06 0.78
CA PHE A 261 24.12 -16.75 1.97
C PHE A 261 24.39 -18.22 1.67
N LYS A 262 25.31 -18.83 2.42
CA LYS A 262 25.70 -20.25 2.28
C LYS A 262 24.53 -21.23 2.40
N ASN A 263 23.48 -20.86 3.14
CA ASN A 263 22.26 -21.65 3.28
C ASN A 263 21.30 -21.59 2.06
N GLY A 264 21.72 -20.93 0.97
CA GLY A 264 20.94 -20.76 -0.26
C GLY A 264 19.99 -19.55 -0.26
N THR A 265 19.79 -18.90 0.89
CA THR A 265 18.96 -17.69 0.97
C THR A 265 19.64 -16.56 0.20
N ASN A 266 18.88 -15.82 -0.60
CA ASN A 266 19.39 -14.68 -1.35
C ASN A 266 18.47 -13.47 -1.20
N TYR A 267 19.09 -12.29 -1.24
CA TYR A 267 18.40 -11.01 -1.27
C TYR A 267 19.01 -10.13 -2.35
N HIS A 268 18.15 -9.34 -2.98
CA HIS A 268 18.52 -8.41 -4.03
C HIS A 268 17.94 -7.03 -3.70
N PHE A 269 18.78 -6.02 -3.74
CA PHE A 269 18.42 -4.65 -3.43
C PHE A 269 18.90 -3.70 -4.51
N HIS A 270 17.97 -2.87 -4.97
CA HIS A 270 18.28 -1.72 -5.81
C HIS A 270 18.40 -0.46 -4.97
N ILE A 271 19.49 0.28 -5.13
CA ILE A 271 19.74 1.53 -4.41
C ILE A 271 19.95 2.65 -5.45
N PRO A 272 19.15 3.73 -5.43
CA PRO A 272 19.35 4.85 -6.34
C PRO A 272 20.77 5.40 -6.26
N TYR A 273 21.39 5.66 -7.42
CA TYR A 273 22.75 6.18 -7.50
C TYR A 273 22.97 7.43 -6.64
N PRO A 274 22.05 8.44 -6.62
CA PRO A 274 22.21 9.61 -5.77
C PRO A 274 22.38 9.30 -4.28
N ILE A 275 21.80 8.19 -3.80
CA ILE A 275 21.87 7.73 -2.41
C ILE A 275 23.12 6.85 -2.20
N GLY A 276 23.34 5.87 -3.09
CA GLY A 276 24.41 4.88 -2.93
C GLY A 276 25.81 5.44 -3.12
N LYS A 277 25.97 6.51 -3.91
CA LYS A 277 27.28 7.11 -4.25
C LYS A 277 28.06 7.62 -3.02
N GLU A 278 27.39 7.80 -1.89
CA GLU A 278 28.03 8.23 -0.63
C GLU A 278 28.81 7.11 0.07
N TYR A 279 28.57 5.84 -0.26
CA TYR A 279 29.17 4.71 0.46
C TYR A 279 29.49 3.48 -0.38
N PHE A 280 29.05 3.43 -1.64
CA PHE A 280 29.52 2.46 -2.62
C PHE A 280 30.73 2.99 -3.41
N PRO A 281 31.51 2.10 -4.07
CA PRO A 281 32.55 2.49 -5.01
C PRO A 281 32.02 3.37 -6.14
N SER A 282 32.92 4.02 -6.87
CA SER A 282 32.52 4.82 -8.01
C SER A 282 31.90 3.93 -9.09
N ARG A 283 30.97 4.47 -9.88
CA ARG A 283 30.30 3.70 -10.94
C ARG A 283 31.26 3.15 -12.00
N SER A 284 32.42 3.79 -12.19
CA SER A 284 33.44 3.34 -13.14
C SER A 284 34.21 2.12 -12.65
N ASP A 285 34.15 1.83 -11.34
CA ASP A 285 34.83 0.68 -10.72
C ASP A 285 33.92 -0.56 -10.66
N LEU A 286 32.68 -0.45 -11.15
CA LEU A 286 31.67 -1.51 -11.05
C LEU A 286 31.35 -2.06 -12.44
N GLU A 287 31.09 -3.37 -12.49
CA GLU A 287 30.53 -4.02 -13.67
C GLU A 287 29.19 -3.38 -14.02
N GLN A 288 29.05 -2.94 -15.27
CA GLN A 288 27.78 -2.48 -15.80
C GLN A 288 26.94 -3.68 -16.22
N ILE A 289 25.66 -3.62 -15.91
CA ILE A 289 24.70 -4.63 -16.30
C ILE A 289 23.49 -4.00 -16.98
N ASP A 290 22.95 -4.77 -17.91
CA ASP A 290 21.63 -4.54 -18.47
C ASP A 290 20.63 -5.33 -17.62
N GLU A 291 19.76 -4.62 -16.88
CA GLU A 291 18.60 -5.23 -16.22
C GLU A 291 17.35 -4.88 -17.02
N ILE A 292 16.60 -5.89 -17.45
CA ILE A 292 15.28 -5.69 -18.05
C ILE A 292 14.33 -5.30 -16.93
N GLU A 293 13.68 -4.13 -17.06
CA GLU A 293 12.63 -3.73 -16.13
C GLU A 293 11.51 -4.78 -16.13
N ASN A 294 11.02 -5.15 -14.95
CA ASN A 294 9.83 -5.98 -14.83
C ASN A 294 8.68 -5.30 -15.62
N GLU A 295 7.81 -6.06 -16.29
CA GLU A 295 6.70 -5.61 -17.18
C GLU A 295 5.82 -4.45 -16.66
N TYR A 296 5.89 -4.11 -15.38
CA TYR A 296 5.13 -3.03 -14.73
C TYR A 296 5.88 -1.69 -14.73
N GLY A 297 6.42 -1.28 -15.88
CA GLY A 297 7.32 -0.15 -16.07
C GLY A 297 6.98 1.18 -15.39
N MET A 298 8.03 2.03 -15.35
CA MET A 298 8.20 3.34 -14.72
C MET A 298 8.14 3.33 -13.17
N PHE A 299 9.33 3.39 -12.54
CA PHE A 299 9.61 3.58 -11.08
C PHE A 299 9.57 2.34 -10.14
N ARG A 300 9.70 1.08 -10.61
CA ARG A 300 9.09 -0.05 -9.83
C ARG A 300 9.91 -1.29 -9.45
N PHE A 301 11.24 -1.33 -9.45
CA PHE A 301 11.98 -2.51 -8.92
C PHE A 301 11.55 -2.92 -7.50
N GLY A 302 10.90 -4.09 -7.38
CA GLY A 302 10.40 -4.67 -6.12
C GLY A 302 8.87 -4.60 -5.95
N THR A 303 8.31 -5.55 -5.19
CA THR A 303 6.86 -5.67 -4.98
C THR A 303 6.42 -5.03 -3.65
N PRO A 304 5.19 -4.48 -3.55
CA PRO A 304 4.66 -4.03 -2.27
C PRO A 304 4.43 -5.22 -1.33
N VAL A 305 4.34 -4.98 -0.01
CA VAL A 305 3.92 -6.03 0.92
C VAL A 305 2.54 -6.56 0.55
N THR A 306 2.36 -7.88 0.63
CA THR A 306 1.05 -8.52 0.44
C THR A 306 0.18 -8.31 1.69
N GLU A 307 -1.11 -8.62 1.60
CA GLU A 307 -2.02 -8.52 2.76
C GLU A 307 -1.60 -9.49 3.89
N ASP A 308 -1.09 -10.68 3.54
CA ASP A 308 -0.56 -11.63 4.51
C ASP A 308 0.73 -11.14 5.16
N GLU A 309 1.66 -10.57 4.38
CA GLU A 309 2.85 -9.94 4.95
C GLU A 309 2.50 -8.73 5.83
N GLU A 310 1.53 -7.91 5.44
CA GLU A 310 1.02 -6.77 6.23
C GLU A 310 0.42 -7.24 7.57
N ARG A 311 -0.27 -8.38 7.56
CA ARG A 311 -0.81 -9.04 8.77
C ARG A 311 0.27 -9.64 9.66
N LEU A 312 1.24 -10.35 9.08
CA LEU A 312 2.32 -11.03 9.80
C LEU A 312 3.38 -10.06 10.32
N PHE A 313 3.73 -9.06 9.52
CA PHE A 313 4.77 -8.08 9.77
C PHE A 313 4.22 -6.65 9.63
N PRO A 314 3.39 -6.18 10.59
CA PRO A 314 2.88 -4.82 10.59
C PRO A 314 4.01 -3.79 10.58
N ILE A 315 3.77 -2.63 9.96
CA ILE A 315 4.78 -1.58 9.78
C ILE A 315 5.53 -1.20 11.06
N LYS A 316 4.82 -1.06 12.20
CA LYS A 316 5.43 -0.72 13.50
C LYS A 316 6.41 -1.80 13.99
N LEU A 317 6.11 -3.07 13.72
CA LEU A 317 7.01 -4.18 14.05
C LEU A 317 8.26 -4.11 13.16
N VAL A 318 8.08 -3.90 11.85
CA VAL A 318 9.20 -3.77 10.91
C VAL A 318 10.11 -2.62 11.33
N GLN A 319 9.58 -1.45 11.69
CA GLN A 319 10.37 -0.32 12.19
C GLN A 319 11.14 -0.69 13.47
N LYS A 320 10.47 -1.31 14.45
CA LYS A 320 11.08 -1.71 15.72
C LYS A 320 12.24 -2.70 15.52
N GLU A 321 12.00 -3.79 14.78
CA GLU A 321 13.03 -4.82 14.58
C GLU A 321 14.14 -4.32 13.65
N SER A 322 13.82 -3.48 12.66
CA SER A 322 14.84 -2.82 11.83
C SER A 322 15.74 -1.89 12.64
N LYS A 323 15.21 -1.17 13.63
CA LYS A 323 16.02 -0.34 14.51
C LYS A 323 17.00 -1.18 15.34
N LYS A 324 16.51 -2.28 15.94
CA LYS A 324 17.37 -3.21 16.70
C LYS A 324 18.50 -3.77 15.83
N ILE A 325 18.19 -4.26 14.63
CA ILE A 325 19.23 -4.85 13.76
C ILE A 325 20.22 -3.81 13.25
N ILE A 326 19.81 -2.54 13.09
CA ILE A 326 20.72 -1.43 12.78
C ILE A 326 21.71 -1.20 13.93
N ASP A 327 21.24 -1.25 15.18
CA ASP A 327 22.08 -1.09 16.37
C ASP A 327 23.05 -2.27 16.52
N GLU A 328 22.58 -3.50 16.31
CA GLU A 328 23.42 -4.72 16.30
C GLU A 328 24.54 -4.63 15.23
N LEU A 329 24.21 -4.26 13.99
CA LEU A 329 25.20 -4.05 12.94
C LEU A 329 26.20 -2.95 13.29
N GLN A 330 25.73 -1.86 13.92
CA GLN A 330 26.60 -0.76 14.33
C GLN A 330 27.61 -1.20 15.40
N HIS A 331 27.20 -2.05 16.33
CA HIS A 331 28.08 -2.65 17.33
C HIS A 331 29.12 -3.56 16.68
N LEU A 332 28.72 -4.43 15.74
CA LEU A 332 29.66 -5.29 15.00
C LEU A 332 30.71 -4.48 14.21
N ILE A 333 30.32 -3.34 13.61
CA ILE A 333 31.25 -2.43 12.94
C ILE A 333 32.29 -1.88 13.94
N GLN A 334 31.89 -1.54 15.17
CA GLN A 334 32.81 -1.04 16.19
C GLN A 334 33.78 -2.12 16.65
N GLN A 335 33.30 -3.34 16.89
CA GLN A 335 34.14 -4.48 17.26
C GLN A 335 35.16 -4.82 16.17
N ALA A 336 34.74 -4.85 14.91
CA ALA A 336 35.63 -5.09 13.77
C ALA A 336 36.76 -4.04 13.70
N LYS A 337 36.46 -2.76 13.93
CA LYS A 337 37.46 -1.70 13.96
C LYS A 337 38.48 -1.84 15.08
N GLN A 338 38.03 -2.25 16.27
CA GLN A 338 38.92 -2.47 17.41
C GLN A 338 39.92 -3.60 17.15
N LYS A 339 39.46 -4.72 16.56
CA LYS A 339 40.33 -5.84 16.19
C LYS A 339 41.43 -5.43 15.20
N VAL A 340 41.08 -4.63 14.18
CA VAL A 340 42.06 -4.13 13.20
C VAL A 340 43.10 -3.19 13.85
N ALA A 341 42.69 -2.42 14.87
CA ALA A 341 43.61 -1.53 15.57
C ALA A 341 44.61 -2.29 16.45
N THR A 342 44.18 -3.38 17.12
CA THR A 342 45.07 -4.20 17.95
C THR A 342 46.12 -4.94 17.12
N THR A 343 45.74 -5.51 15.98
CA THR A 343 46.66 -6.25 15.10
C THR A 343 47.70 -5.36 14.39
N LYS A 344 47.53 -4.04 14.40
CA LYS A 344 48.53 -3.09 13.84
C LYS A 344 49.55 -2.60 14.86
N ASN A 345 49.30 -2.83 16.16
CA ASN A 345 50.18 -2.42 17.25
C ASN A 345 51.01 -3.59 17.81
N GLU A 346 50.78 -4.80 17.30
CA GLU A 346 51.63 -5.99 17.44
C GLU A 346 52.50 -6.10 16.19
#